data_AF-X1ELX5-F1
#
_entry.id   AF-X1ELX5-F1
#
_cell.length_a   1.000
_cell.length_b   1.000
_cell.length_c   1.000
_cell.angle_alpha   90.00
_cell.angle_beta   90.00
_cell.angle_gamma   90.00
#
_symmetry.space_group_name_H-M   'P 1'
#
loop_
_entity.id
_entity.type
_entity.pdbx_description
1 polymer ?
#
loop_
_entity_poly.entity_id
_entity_poly.type
_entity_poly.pdbx_seq_one_letter_code
_entity_poly.pdbx_strand_id
1 'polypeptide(L)'
;MDYVCLDQEGYLTLHERFQDNGVTKLRKGKRFCYVDGKHIKLDGEAGMEGRTKLSVADWDRDADWDIIYGTFHGRVMYMENVGSNDQPLFTYPRPLLTINGQPIKLGTHSAAPEAVDWDEDGIVDLIVGAEDGRILYFHRSYLAVEKNEINKNEWIILSVENR
;
A
#
# COMPACT_ATOMS: atom_id res chain seq x y z
N MET A 1 16.22 0.55 6.64
CA MET A 1 14.78 0.31 6.54
C MET A 1 14.35 -0.36 7.82
N ASP A 2 13.37 0.24 8.49
CA ASP A 2 12.65 -0.40 9.58
C ASP A 2 11.73 -1.49 9.02
N TYR A 3 11.13 -2.28 9.90
CA TYR A 3 10.30 -3.40 9.47
C TYR A 3 8.83 -3.15 9.81
N VAL A 4 7.97 -3.15 8.79
CA VAL A 4 6.52 -3.02 8.92
C VAL A 4 5.87 -4.36 8.58
N CYS A 5 5.05 -4.88 9.49
CA CYS A 5 4.34 -6.14 9.29
C CYS A 5 3.05 -6.19 10.12
N LEU A 6 2.24 -7.23 9.91
CA LEU A 6 1.18 -7.58 10.86
C LEU A 6 1.78 -8.36 12.03
N ASP A 7 1.31 -8.11 13.25
CA ASP A 7 1.59 -8.96 14.41
C ASP A 7 0.73 -10.24 14.39
N GLN A 8 0.95 -11.12 15.38
CA GLN A 8 0.23 -12.40 15.48
C GLN A 8 -1.30 -12.26 15.69
N GLU A 9 -1.77 -11.06 16.04
CA GLU A 9 -3.18 -10.74 16.19
C GLU A 9 -3.72 -9.93 15.00
N GLY A 10 -2.91 -9.72 13.97
CA GLY A 10 -3.30 -9.08 12.71
C GLY A 10 -3.17 -7.57 12.65
N TYR A 11 -2.59 -6.97 13.69
CA TYR A 11 -2.43 -5.52 13.74
C TYR A 11 -1.18 -5.08 13.03
N LEU A 12 -1.27 -3.99 12.27
CA LEU A 12 -0.14 -3.38 11.58
C LEU A 12 0.82 -2.76 12.60
N THR A 13 2.10 -3.13 12.50
CA THR A 13 3.14 -2.80 13.48
C THR A 13 4.42 -2.32 12.82
N LEU A 14 5.09 -1.38 13.50
CA LEU A 14 6.43 -0.90 13.19
C LEU A 14 7.44 -1.51 14.17
N HIS A 15 8.49 -2.08 13.60
CA HIS A 15 9.67 -2.58 14.29
C HIS A 15 10.88 -1.74 13.88
N GLU A 16 11.21 -0.76 14.72
CA GLU A 16 12.35 0.14 14.50
C GLU A 16 13.67 -0.63 14.61
N ARG A 17 14.57 -0.41 13.65
CA ARG A 17 15.90 -1.01 13.61
C ARG A 17 16.86 -0.20 14.46
N PHE A 18 17.70 -0.89 15.22
CA PHE A 18 18.79 -0.27 15.97
C PHE A 18 20.06 -1.10 15.92
N GLN A 19 21.20 -0.46 16.19
CA GLN A 19 22.49 -1.12 16.31
C GLN A 19 22.81 -1.37 17.79
N ASP A 20 23.26 -2.57 18.10
CA ASP A 20 23.74 -2.96 19.42
C ASP A 20 25.03 -3.77 19.26
N ASN A 21 26.17 -3.18 19.64
CA ASN A 21 27.49 -3.80 19.53
C ASN A 21 27.80 -4.37 18.13
N GLY A 22 27.46 -3.61 17.07
CA GLY A 22 27.67 -4.01 15.67
C GLY A 22 26.64 -5.00 15.13
N VAL A 23 25.64 -5.39 15.92
CA VAL A 23 24.54 -6.27 15.50
C VAL A 23 23.29 -5.44 15.24
N THR A 24 22.68 -5.64 14.07
CA THR A 24 21.38 -5.05 13.73
C THR A 24 20.27 -5.81 14.46
N LYS A 25 19.47 -5.09 15.25
CA LYS A 25 18.33 -5.62 16.00
C LYS A 25 17.07 -4.83 15.71
N LEU A 26 15.92 -5.42 16.02
CA LEU A 26 14.60 -4.79 15.93
C LEU A 26 14.05 -4.53 17.32
N ARG A 27 13.43 -3.37 17.51
CA ARG A 27 12.65 -3.07 18.72
C ARG A 27 11.37 -3.91 18.74
N LYS A 28 10.78 -4.01 19.93
CA LYS A 28 9.43 -4.55 20.07
C LYS A 28 8.48 -3.73 19.20
N GLY A 29 7.60 -4.43 18.47
CA GLY A 29 6.64 -3.82 17.56
C GLY A 29 5.72 -2.84 18.27
N LYS A 30 5.53 -1.67 17.68
CA LYS A 30 4.52 -0.68 18.06
C LYS A 30 3.40 -0.73 17.03
N ARG A 31 2.15 -0.88 17.48
CA ARG A 31 0.99 -0.85 16.56
C ARG A 31 0.76 0.56 16.05
N PHE A 32 0.47 0.67 14.77
CA PHE A 32 -0.04 1.92 14.21
C PHE A 32 -1.49 2.15 14.62
N CYS A 33 -1.88 3.42 14.61
CA CYS A 33 -3.23 3.85 14.90
C CYS A 33 -3.82 4.65 13.74
N TYR A 34 -5.13 4.57 13.61
CA TYR A 34 -5.90 5.55 12.86
C TYR A 34 -5.94 6.89 13.60
N VAL A 35 -6.35 7.94 12.90
CA VAL A 35 -6.59 9.30 13.43
C VAL A 35 -7.48 9.35 14.68
N ASP A 36 -8.34 8.35 14.91
CA ASP A 36 -9.20 8.25 16.08
C ASP A 36 -8.59 7.46 17.25
N GLY A 37 -7.32 7.04 17.12
CA GLY A 37 -6.57 6.29 18.12
C GLY A 37 -6.83 4.77 18.11
N LYS A 38 -7.68 4.24 17.23
CA LYS A 38 -7.87 2.79 17.11
C LYS A 38 -6.68 2.15 16.39
N HIS A 39 -6.23 1.00 16.89
CA HIS A 39 -5.19 0.23 16.22
C HIS A 39 -5.66 -0.32 14.87
N ILE A 40 -4.75 -0.32 13.90
CA ILE A 40 -5.02 -0.75 12.53
C ILE A 40 -4.93 -2.28 12.45
N LYS A 41 -6.04 -2.95 12.15
CA LYS A 41 -6.10 -4.40 11.91
C LYS A 41 -6.43 -4.65 10.44
N LEU A 42 -5.56 -5.37 9.74
CA LEU A 42 -5.68 -5.59 8.28
C LEU A 42 -5.92 -7.03 7.89
N ASP A 43 -5.94 -7.95 8.86
CA ASP A 43 -6.50 -9.28 8.64
C ASP A 43 -7.93 -9.35 9.19
N GLY A 44 -8.68 -10.33 8.69
CA GLY A 44 -10.00 -10.66 9.20
C GLY A 44 -9.97 -11.94 10.02
N GLU A 45 -11.01 -12.75 9.86
CA GLU A 45 -11.11 -14.02 10.57
C GLU A 45 -9.96 -14.97 10.16
N ALA A 46 -9.35 -15.63 11.14
CA ALA A 46 -8.24 -16.54 10.93
C ALA A 46 -8.63 -17.65 9.94
N GLY A 47 -7.82 -17.83 8.88
CA GLY A 47 -8.09 -18.79 7.81
C GLY A 47 -8.99 -18.26 6.69
N MET A 48 -9.59 -17.08 6.81
CA MET A 48 -10.41 -16.45 5.77
C MET A 48 -9.70 -15.26 5.12
N GLU A 49 -9.09 -14.37 5.91
CA GLU A 49 -8.64 -13.05 5.44
C GLU A 49 -7.21 -12.70 5.89
N GLY A 50 -6.23 -13.55 5.56
CA GLY A 50 -4.83 -13.38 5.99
C GLY A 50 -3.83 -12.96 4.90
N ARG A 51 -4.29 -12.54 3.72
CA ARG A 51 -3.44 -12.37 2.52
C ARG A 51 -3.00 -10.94 2.23
N THR A 52 -2.92 -10.08 3.24
CA THR A 52 -2.50 -8.69 3.07
C THR A 52 -1.09 -8.59 2.47
N LYS A 53 -0.94 -7.75 1.45
CA LYS A 53 0.35 -7.39 0.84
C LYS A 53 0.53 -5.91 1.04
N LEU A 54 1.63 -5.52 1.65
CA LEU A 54 1.92 -4.14 2.01
C LEU A 54 2.97 -3.58 1.06
N SER A 55 2.81 -2.31 0.70
CA SER A 55 3.83 -1.48 0.09
C SER A 55 3.82 -0.12 0.81
N VAL A 56 5.01 0.45 0.99
CA VAL A 56 5.22 1.69 1.74
C VAL A 56 5.96 2.66 0.84
N ALA A 57 5.39 3.85 0.63
CA ALA A 57 5.95 4.88 -0.21
C ALA A 57 5.44 6.26 0.21
N ASP A 58 6.20 7.31 -0.10
CA ASP A 58 5.70 8.69 -0.08
C ASP A 58 4.81 8.86 -1.31
N TRP A 59 3.55 8.44 -1.18
CA TRP A 59 2.65 8.33 -2.32
C TRP A 59 2.13 9.69 -2.72
N ASP A 60 1.67 10.50 -1.76
CA ASP A 60 1.11 11.82 -2.01
C ASP A 60 2.14 12.96 -2.11
N ARG A 61 3.43 12.65 -1.86
CA ARG A 61 4.60 13.53 -2.03
C ARG A 61 4.71 14.62 -0.96
N ASP A 62 4.30 14.31 0.26
CA ASP A 62 4.40 15.22 1.40
C ASP A 62 5.61 14.93 2.32
N ALA A 63 6.46 13.99 1.90
CA ALA A 63 7.67 13.52 2.60
C ALA A 63 7.40 12.66 3.84
N ASP A 64 6.21 12.11 3.97
CA ASP A 64 5.90 11.06 4.92
C ASP A 64 5.59 9.70 4.25
N TRP A 65 5.64 8.62 5.04
CA TRP A 65 5.45 7.26 4.52
C TRP A 65 3.99 6.83 4.62
N ASP A 66 3.35 6.69 3.46
CA ASP A 66 2.02 6.13 3.31
C ASP A 66 2.00 4.61 3.24
N ILE A 67 0.80 4.03 3.40
CA ILE A 67 0.58 2.59 3.26
C ILE A 67 -0.38 2.30 2.12
N ILE A 68 0.12 1.53 1.16
CA ILE A 68 -0.67 0.91 0.10
C ILE A 68 -0.76 -0.58 0.39
N TYR A 69 -1.95 -1.16 0.30
CA TYR A 69 -2.09 -2.59 0.56
C TYR A 69 -3.15 -3.28 -0.28
N GLY A 70 -2.85 -4.52 -0.61
CA GLY A 70 -3.77 -5.44 -1.25
C GLY A 70 -4.65 -6.14 -0.23
N THR A 71 -5.93 -6.27 -0.55
CA THR A 71 -6.93 -6.96 0.29
C THR A 71 -7.19 -8.37 -0.21
N PHE A 72 -7.77 -9.21 0.66
CA PHE A 72 -8.29 -10.51 0.27
C PHE A 72 -9.39 -10.42 -0.81
N HIS A 73 -10.03 -9.28 -1.02
CA HIS A 73 -11.03 -9.12 -2.08
C HIS A 73 -10.44 -8.65 -3.42
N GLY A 74 -9.12 -8.72 -3.58
CA GLY A 74 -8.42 -8.31 -4.80
C GLY A 74 -8.48 -6.81 -5.08
N ARG A 75 -8.72 -6.00 -4.04
CA ARG A 75 -8.67 -4.53 -4.13
C ARG A 75 -7.34 -4.00 -3.63
N VAL A 76 -6.92 -2.86 -4.18
CA VAL A 76 -5.80 -2.07 -3.67
C VAL A 76 -6.35 -0.88 -2.89
N MET A 77 -5.90 -0.75 -1.65
CA MET A 77 -6.31 0.26 -0.69
C MET A 77 -5.13 1.16 -0.35
N TYR A 78 -5.44 2.38 0.08
CA TYR A 78 -4.50 3.41 0.47
C TYR A 78 -4.89 4.00 1.82
N MET A 79 -3.90 4.19 2.69
CA MET A 79 -3.99 4.92 3.95
C MET A 79 -2.93 6.01 3.94
N GLU A 80 -3.39 7.26 4.00
CA GLU A 80 -2.54 8.45 4.12
C GLU A 80 -2.02 8.50 5.55
N ASN A 81 -0.72 8.67 5.71
CA ASN A 81 -0.18 9.13 6.97
C ASN A 81 -0.40 10.66 7.02
N VAL A 82 -1.05 11.13 8.08
CA VAL A 82 -1.31 12.57 8.30
C VAL A 82 -0.56 13.08 9.53
N GLY A 83 0.36 12.25 10.05
CA GLY A 83 1.19 12.52 11.21
C GLY A 83 2.60 12.93 10.76
N SER A 84 3.58 12.13 11.16
CA SER A 84 4.96 12.25 10.69
C SER A 84 5.60 10.86 10.64
N ASN A 85 6.77 10.73 10.01
CA ASN A 85 7.51 9.46 10.02
C ASN A 85 7.90 8.98 11.43
N ASP A 86 8.08 9.90 12.38
CA ASP A 86 8.41 9.56 13.77
C ASP A 86 7.16 9.21 14.61
N GLN A 87 6.01 9.81 14.28
CA GLN A 87 4.72 9.61 14.95
C GLN A 87 3.59 9.47 13.91
N PRO A 88 3.57 8.35 13.18
CA PRO A 88 2.63 8.16 12.09
C PRO A 88 1.20 7.97 12.60
N LEU A 89 0.26 8.57 11.90
CA LEU A 89 -1.16 8.55 12.22
C LEU A 89 -1.94 8.42 10.92
N PHE A 90 -2.64 7.30 10.73
CA PHE A 90 -3.22 6.99 9.43
C PHE A 90 -4.69 7.38 9.31
N THR A 91 -5.10 7.81 8.12
CA THR A 91 -6.52 7.89 7.77
C THR A 91 -7.14 6.50 7.67
N TYR A 92 -8.48 6.44 7.69
CA TYR A 92 -9.16 5.20 7.30
C TYR A 92 -8.85 4.85 5.83
N PRO A 93 -8.77 3.55 5.50
CA PRO A 93 -8.38 3.12 4.17
C PRO A 93 -9.44 3.49 3.14
N ARG A 94 -8.99 4.01 1.99
CA ARG A 94 -9.81 4.25 0.80
C ARG A 94 -9.32 3.42 -0.38
N PRO A 95 -10.19 3.04 -1.33
CA PRO A 95 -9.76 2.41 -2.57
C PRO A 95 -8.77 3.32 -3.31
N LEU A 96 -7.61 2.77 -3.70
CA LEU A 96 -6.63 3.50 -4.49
C LEU A 96 -7.01 3.49 -5.98
N LEU A 97 -7.52 2.35 -6.44
CA LEU A 97 -7.94 2.14 -7.82
C LEU A 97 -9.45 2.24 -7.92
N THR A 98 -9.94 3.25 -8.66
CA THR A 98 -11.37 3.43 -8.91
C THR A 98 -11.65 3.73 -10.38
N ILE A 99 -12.84 3.35 -10.83
CA ILE A 99 -13.41 3.74 -12.13
C ILE A 99 -14.81 4.26 -11.89
N ASN A 100 -15.10 5.49 -12.34
CA ASN A 100 -16.38 6.16 -12.08
C ASN A 100 -16.77 6.16 -10.58
N GLY A 101 -15.79 6.34 -9.69
CA GLY A 101 -15.98 6.33 -8.24
C GLY A 101 -16.20 4.94 -7.62
N GLN A 102 -16.13 3.86 -8.40
CA GLN A 102 -16.27 2.49 -7.91
C GLN A 102 -14.91 1.79 -7.77
N PRO A 103 -14.64 1.06 -6.68
CA PRO A 103 -13.39 0.34 -6.49
C PRO A 103 -13.16 -0.71 -7.57
N ILE A 104 -11.94 -0.75 -8.12
CA ILE A 104 -11.54 -1.81 -9.05
C ILE A 104 -11.15 -3.06 -8.27
N LYS A 105 -11.58 -4.22 -8.78
CA LYS A 105 -11.20 -5.54 -8.29
C LYS A 105 -10.31 -6.23 -9.32
N LEU A 106 -9.06 -6.51 -8.94
CA LEU A 106 -8.01 -7.08 -9.79
C LEU A 106 -7.83 -8.59 -9.63
N GLY A 107 -8.65 -9.23 -8.78
CA GLY A 107 -8.58 -10.66 -8.49
C GLY A 107 -9.68 -11.04 -7.52
N THR A 108 -9.88 -12.33 -7.26
CA THR A 108 -10.91 -12.80 -6.31
C THR A 108 -10.40 -12.77 -4.88
N HIS A 109 -9.15 -13.17 -4.68
CA HIS A 109 -8.55 -13.50 -3.38
C HIS A 109 -7.31 -12.69 -3.01
N SER A 110 -6.72 -11.95 -3.97
CA SER A 110 -5.50 -11.18 -3.71
C SER A 110 -5.27 -10.10 -4.76
N ALA A 111 -4.64 -9.02 -4.31
CA ALA A 111 -3.89 -8.08 -5.13
C ALA A 111 -2.54 -7.86 -4.42
N ALA A 112 -1.44 -7.77 -5.16
CA ALA A 112 -0.11 -7.54 -4.61
C ALA A 112 0.43 -6.21 -5.16
N PRO A 113 0.11 -5.07 -4.52
CA PRO A 113 0.61 -3.78 -4.96
C PRO A 113 2.08 -3.61 -4.60
N GLU A 114 2.79 -2.89 -5.44
CA GLU A 114 4.11 -2.33 -5.19
C GLU A 114 4.17 -0.91 -5.73
N ALA A 115 4.54 0.02 -4.86
CA ALA A 115 4.74 1.42 -5.21
C ALA A 115 6.22 1.63 -5.57
N VAL A 116 6.48 2.01 -6.83
CA VAL A 116 7.84 2.16 -7.35
C VAL A 116 7.87 3.21 -8.46
N ASP A 117 8.89 4.06 -8.49
CA ASP A 117 9.20 4.92 -9.64
C ASP A 117 9.70 4.03 -10.78
N TRP A 118 8.78 3.61 -11.67
CA TRP A 118 9.05 2.57 -12.66
C TRP A 118 9.60 3.15 -13.97
N ASP A 119 9.20 4.37 -14.31
CA ASP A 119 9.63 5.05 -15.54
C ASP A 119 10.73 6.09 -15.31
N GLU A 120 11.24 6.20 -14.08
CA GLU A 120 12.35 7.07 -13.66
C GLU A 120 12.01 8.57 -13.77
N ASP A 121 10.73 8.94 -13.64
CA ASP A 121 10.27 10.34 -13.68
C ASP A 121 10.37 11.05 -12.30
N GLY A 122 10.76 10.32 -11.26
CA GLY A 122 10.86 10.80 -9.89
C GLY A 122 9.52 10.81 -9.14
N ILE A 123 8.47 10.21 -9.71
CA ILE A 123 7.15 10.06 -9.12
C ILE A 123 6.82 8.56 -9.03
N VAL A 124 6.38 8.14 -7.85
CA VAL A 124 6.11 6.72 -7.59
C VAL A 124 4.85 6.27 -8.33
N ASP A 125 4.98 5.24 -9.17
CA ASP A 125 3.89 4.53 -9.84
C ASP A 125 3.36 3.35 -9.02
N LEU A 126 2.32 2.67 -9.54
CA LEU A 126 1.81 1.42 -8.95
C LEU A 126 1.94 0.24 -9.92
N ILE A 127 2.61 -0.81 -9.46
CA ILE A 127 2.57 -2.14 -10.09
C ILE A 127 1.71 -3.05 -9.21
N VAL A 128 0.87 -3.87 -9.83
CA VAL A 128 0.03 -4.83 -9.10
C VAL A 128 0.15 -6.22 -9.70
N GLY A 129 0.61 -7.17 -8.90
CA GLY A 129 0.44 -8.59 -9.18
C GLY A 129 -1.01 -9.02 -8.95
N ALA A 130 -1.66 -9.52 -9.99
CA ALA A 130 -3.02 -10.05 -9.96
C ALA A 130 -3.00 -11.58 -9.73
N GLU A 131 -4.12 -12.09 -9.20
CA GLU A 131 -4.26 -13.52 -8.87
C GLU A 131 -4.18 -14.44 -10.10
N ASP A 132 -4.53 -13.93 -11.28
CA ASP A 132 -4.49 -14.64 -12.54
C ASP A 132 -3.10 -14.69 -13.20
N GLY A 133 -2.07 -14.26 -12.48
CA GLY A 133 -0.67 -14.27 -12.92
C GLY A 133 -0.28 -13.04 -13.75
N ARG A 134 -1.18 -12.08 -13.95
CA ARG A 134 -0.84 -10.82 -14.63
C ARG A 134 -0.09 -9.87 -13.71
N ILE A 135 0.79 -9.08 -14.32
CA ILE A 135 1.39 -7.89 -13.71
C ILE A 135 0.74 -6.69 -14.40
N LEU A 136 0.07 -5.86 -13.62
CA LEU A 136 -0.62 -4.67 -14.10
C LEU A 136 0.18 -3.45 -13.70
N TYR A 137 0.51 -2.60 -14.67
CA TYR A 137 1.19 -1.34 -14.44
C TYR A 137 0.18 -0.19 -14.51
N PHE A 138 0.20 0.67 -13.51
CA PHE A 138 -0.61 1.88 -13.42
C PHE A 138 0.32 3.08 -13.25
N HIS A 139 0.59 3.75 -14.36
CA HIS A 139 1.34 5.00 -14.36
C HIS A 139 0.59 6.07 -13.53
N ARG A 140 1.35 6.85 -12.76
CA ARG A 140 0.85 7.77 -11.75
C ARG A 140 -0.15 8.77 -12.28
N SER A 141 0.05 9.26 -13.50
CA SER A 141 -0.82 10.26 -14.15
C SER A 141 -2.29 9.80 -14.29
N TYR A 142 -2.57 8.50 -14.22
CA TYR A 142 -3.93 7.97 -14.31
C TYR A 142 -4.59 7.74 -12.94
N LEU A 143 -3.83 7.88 -11.85
CA LEU A 143 -4.25 7.49 -10.50
C LEU A 143 -4.61 8.67 -9.59
N ALA A 144 -5.09 9.77 -10.20
CA ALA A 144 -5.41 11.05 -9.56
C ALA A 144 -5.53 11.00 -8.02
N VAL A 145 -4.61 11.65 -7.33
CA VAL A 145 -4.78 11.97 -5.91
C VAL A 145 -5.58 13.26 -5.87
N GLU A 146 -6.78 13.22 -5.32
CA GLU A 146 -7.49 14.46 -5.08
C GLU A 146 -6.71 15.33 -4.08
N LYS A 147 -6.01 16.34 -4.61
CA LYS A 147 -6.06 17.75 -4.20
C LYS A 147 -5.89 18.59 -5.47
N ASN A 148 -7.00 18.78 -6.20
CA ASN A 148 -7.16 19.69 -7.34
C ASN A 148 -6.01 19.76 -8.37
N GLU A 149 -5.97 18.85 -9.35
CA GLU A 149 -5.60 19.16 -10.75
C GLU A 149 -5.89 17.97 -11.69
N ILE A 150 -5.99 18.23 -12.98
CA ILE A 150 -6.90 17.61 -13.97
C ILE A 150 -6.31 16.42 -14.76
N ASN A 151 -7.17 15.40 -15.02
CA ASN A 151 -7.32 14.45 -16.16
C ASN A 151 -6.13 14.11 -17.10
N LYS A 152 -6.07 12.84 -17.58
CA LYS A 152 -6.70 12.37 -18.85
C LYS A 152 -6.55 10.85 -19.03
N ASN A 153 -7.69 10.20 -19.31
CA ASN A 153 -7.83 8.76 -19.59
C ASN A 153 -7.27 8.37 -20.97
N GLU A 154 -6.22 7.55 -21.04
CA GLU A 154 -5.95 6.63 -22.16
C GLU A 154 -5.31 5.35 -21.60
N TRP A 155 -5.86 4.19 -21.96
CA TRP A 155 -5.42 2.88 -21.46
C TRP A 155 -4.27 2.33 -22.31
N ILE A 156 -3.17 1.90 -21.69
CA ILE A 156 -2.22 0.97 -22.33
C ILE A 156 -2.28 -0.35 -21.56
N ILE A 157 -3.02 -1.32 -22.09
CA ILE A 157 -2.90 -2.72 -21.66
C ILE A 157 -1.66 -3.27 -22.36
N LEU A 158 -0.54 -3.37 -21.66
CA LEU A 158 0.60 -4.16 -22.14
C LEU A 158 0.29 -5.63 -21.87
N SER A 159 -0.29 -6.33 -22.85
CA SER A 159 -0.25 -7.79 -22.85
C SER A 159 1.17 -8.22 -23.17
N VAL A 160 1.87 -8.80 -22.21
CA VAL A 160 3.08 -9.58 -22.51
C VAL A 160 2.61 -10.85 -23.22
N GLU A 161 2.71 -10.88 -24.55
CA GLU A 161 2.55 -12.11 -25.31
C GLU A 161 3.69 -13.06 -24.92
N ASN A 162 3.34 -14.19 -24.32
CA ASN A 162 4.28 -15.29 -24.11
C ASN A 162 4.82 -15.73 -25.47
N ARG A 163 6.14 -15.67 -25.64
CA ARG A 163 6.84 -16.33 -26.75
C ARG A 163 6.80 -17.85 -26.59
#